data_AF-A0AAD5VZG5-F1
#
_entry.id   AF-A0AAD5VZG5-F1
#
_cell.length_a   1.000
_cell.length_b   1.000
_cell.length_c   1.000
_cell.angle_alpha   90.00
_cell.angle_beta   90.00
_cell.angle_gamma   90.00
#
_symmetry.space_group_name_H-M   'P 1'
#
loop_
_entity.id
_entity.type
_entity.pdbx_description
1 polymer ?
#
loop_
_entity_poly.entity_id
_entity_poly.type
_entity_poly.pdbx_seq_one_letter_code
_entity_poly.pdbx_strand_id
1 'polypeptide(L)'
;MPYRYSLLPTHSNAPDSPRPPKKIAPNFITNVFLSRRYARFSLLALISLACIAFVTPHESRPWLAKPDLWSQHFSGNTTSSGPSPRYPAPRDSPPENDTQPPLFERYSAYEDELPQHDDSLPFPEANRKFVYFADHVWGVGWGNAMQEMILNAQLAYESGRSFVFDDYTWNREETYSEYNGKLIPARVPLSALVAGPLAGQPFSNLTIARTHPRAVSKHYFDQVCPEPYLLDPRPILETLGKTASAVKIMSTFREKLQNLNDSCVEIQKDTTQVFDYWLMGSTRLHDIVPSLIDSPITRDFSWSPLINYAFQKNEHHFTSSKKASLISILFPYFAPKESSISHALGFDMAPTPSASESQSLPLLAMHLRRGDFIEHCDKLNDWNSTYTGFNTQPSLPDRFFMENDTLLDSMSPDEKKDAYKKKCFIDVDEVRKRVVRAVKEWRTDRLNAEHELHGSGLIGWWRRRGQEGRVKKMLRKVYIMTNGDREFLDELKAGLIADAQRSVLRSGSKFKLEDEFAQSSVSSSSSASEEYDFDFAWSWDEVSTSRDLDIGWETKYVAQAMDMYVGQRAEVFVGNGFSSLTGMVVLLRNVAGVEPWRTRFW
;
A
#
# COMPACT_ATOMS: atom_id res chain seq x y z
N MET A 1 -29.37 -34.21 -17.39
CA MET A 1 -30.07 -35.47 -17.04
C MET A 1 -30.42 -36.22 -18.32
N PRO A 2 -30.65 -37.54 -18.28
CA PRO A 2 -30.10 -38.53 -17.34
C PRO A 2 -29.58 -39.80 -18.04
N TYR A 3 -28.87 -40.67 -17.32
CA TYR A 3 -29.14 -42.10 -17.40
C TYR A 3 -29.13 -42.70 -15.98
N ARG A 4 -30.16 -43.49 -15.68
CA ARG A 4 -30.29 -44.26 -14.43
C ARG A 4 -29.82 -45.69 -14.68
N TYR A 5 -29.31 -46.35 -13.66
CA TYR A 5 -29.65 -47.74 -13.38
C TYR A 5 -29.89 -47.92 -11.87
N SER A 6 -30.79 -48.84 -11.50
CA SER A 6 -31.27 -49.07 -10.14
C SER A 6 -31.94 -50.45 -10.04
N LEU A 7 -32.18 -50.92 -8.80
CA LEU A 7 -32.83 -52.18 -8.41
C LEU A 7 -31.89 -53.42 -8.56
N LEU A 8 -31.48 -54.12 -7.49
CA LEU A 8 -32.19 -54.87 -6.41
C LEU A 8 -32.59 -56.31 -6.83
N PRO A 9 -32.78 -57.28 -5.89
CA PRO A 9 -32.82 -57.18 -4.41
C PRO A 9 -31.62 -57.94 -3.75
N THR A 10 -31.57 -58.60 -2.57
CA THR A 10 -32.59 -59.07 -1.58
C THR A 10 -31.96 -59.38 -0.19
N HIS A 11 -32.82 -59.50 0.84
CA HIS A 11 -32.66 -60.24 2.12
C HIS A 11 -31.51 -59.96 3.11
N SER A 12 -31.82 -59.07 4.07
CA SER A 12 -31.92 -59.34 5.52
C SER A 12 -31.13 -60.52 6.14
N ASN A 13 -30.28 -60.20 7.12
CA ASN A 13 -30.48 -60.66 8.51
C ASN A 13 -29.61 -59.89 9.53
N ALA A 14 -30.18 -59.66 10.71
CA ALA A 14 -29.58 -59.19 11.96
C ALA A 14 -30.31 -59.89 13.11
N PRO A 15 -29.81 -59.93 14.36
CA PRO A 15 -28.66 -59.21 14.92
C PRO A 15 -27.58 -60.14 15.54
N ASP A 16 -26.45 -59.57 16.00
CA ASP A 16 -26.02 -59.81 17.39
C ASP A 16 -25.06 -58.71 17.90
N SER A 17 -24.91 -58.57 19.22
CA SER A 17 -24.19 -57.47 19.88
C SER A 17 -22.80 -57.86 20.40
N PRO A 18 -21.71 -57.11 20.06
CA PRO A 18 -20.37 -57.39 20.59
C PRO A 18 -20.19 -56.91 22.04
N ARG A 19 -19.50 -57.71 22.84
CA ARG A 19 -19.18 -57.42 24.26
C ARG A 19 -18.00 -56.44 24.37
N PRO A 20 -17.90 -55.63 25.43
CA PRO A 20 -16.76 -54.72 25.62
C PRO A 20 -15.44 -55.49 25.81
N PRO A 21 -14.31 -55.00 25.25
CA PRO A 21 -13.00 -55.62 25.42
C PRO A 21 -12.47 -55.47 26.86
N LYS A 22 -11.65 -56.45 27.27
CA LYS A 22 -11.12 -56.55 28.65
C LYS A 22 -10.05 -55.47 28.94
N LYS A 23 -9.96 -55.06 30.20
CA LYS A 23 -8.84 -54.26 30.72
C LYS A 23 -7.51 -55.00 30.50
N ILE A 24 -6.52 -54.31 29.93
CA ILE A 24 -5.11 -54.75 29.89
C ILE A 24 -4.34 -53.93 30.92
N ALA A 25 -3.38 -54.55 31.61
CA ALA A 25 -2.60 -53.93 32.68
C ALA A 25 -1.55 -52.93 32.13
N PRO A 26 -1.14 -51.92 32.92
CA PRO A 26 -0.15 -50.94 32.49
C PRO A 26 1.26 -51.55 32.50
N ASN A 27 1.87 -51.70 31.32
CA ASN A 27 3.27 -52.09 31.21
C ASN A 27 4.19 -50.92 31.61
N PHE A 28 5.22 -51.26 32.38
CA PHE A 28 6.22 -50.33 32.92
C PHE A 28 6.86 -49.46 31.83
N ILE A 29 6.66 -48.14 31.90
CA ILE A 29 7.67 -47.17 31.49
C ILE A 29 8.50 -46.84 32.73
N THR A 30 9.81 -47.07 32.65
CA THR A 30 10.76 -46.86 33.75
C THR A 30 10.99 -45.36 33.98
N ASN A 31 10.17 -44.77 34.85
CA ASN A 31 10.34 -43.41 35.33
C ASN A 31 11.66 -43.25 36.13
N VAL A 32 12.76 -42.94 35.43
CA VAL A 32 13.98 -42.41 36.05
C VAL A 32 13.70 -40.96 36.49
N PHE A 33 13.01 -40.81 37.63
CA PHE A 33 12.84 -39.52 38.28
C PHE A 33 14.19 -39.00 38.78
N LEU A 34 14.86 -38.22 37.94
CA LEU A 34 15.88 -37.26 38.38
C LEU A 34 15.24 -36.40 39.48
N SER A 35 15.69 -36.59 40.72
CA SER A 35 15.09 -35.92 41.88
C SER A 35 15.11 -34.39 41.72
N ARG A 36 14.25 -33.67 42.43
CA ARG A 36 14.22 -32.19 42.40
C ARG A 36 15.57 -31.53 42.71
N ARG A 37 16.54 -32.25 43.32
CA ARG A 37 17.94 -31.80 43.45
C ARG A 37 18.68 -31.92 42.11
N TYR A 38 18.68 -33.09 41.48
CA TYR A 38 19.35 -33.31 40.19
C TYR A 38 18.76 -32.46 39.06
N ALA A 39 17.44 -32.30 38.98
CA ALA A 39 16.82 -31.42 37.99
C ALA A 39 17.30 -29.95 38.11
N ARG A 40 17.55 -29.47 39.35
CA ARG A 40 18.15 -28.15 39.60
C ARG A 40 19.64 -28.11 39.24
N PHE A 41 20.40 -29.17 39.52
CA PHE A 41 21.80 -29.27 39.08
C PHE A 41 21.94 -29.34 37.55
N SER A 42 21.08 -30.07 36.85
CA SER A 42 21.05 -30.09 35.38
C SER A 42 20.70 -28.72 34.79
N LEU A 43 19.74 -28.01 35.40
CA LEU A 43 19.39 -26.65 34.97
C LEU A 43 20.54 -25.65 35.24
N LEU A 44 21.18 -25.73 36.42
CA LEU A 44 22.35 -24.92 36.74
C LEU A 44 23.55 -25.26 35.83
N ALA A 45 23.76 -26.54 35.49
CA ALA A 45 24.81 -26.95 34.56
C ALA A 45 24.55 -26.44 33.14
N LEU A 46 23.30 -26.49 32.65
CA LEU A 46 22.91 -25.92 31.36
C LEU A 46 23.06 -24.39 31.34
N ILE A 47 22.68 -23.69 32.41
CA ILE A 47 22.90 -22.25 32.55
C ILE A 47 24.40 -21.94 32.58
N SER A 48 25.21 -22.68 33.35
CA SER A 48 26.66 -22.50 33.39
C SER A 48 27.33 -22.79 32.05
N LEU A 49 26.91 -23.83 31.32
CA LEU A 49 27.40 -24.13 29.96
C LEU A 49 27.01 -23.03 28.96
N ALA A 50 25.79 -22.49 29.07
CA ALA A 50 25.38 -21.32 28.29
C ALA A 50 26.25 -20.10 28.64
N CYS A 51 26.46 -19.79 29.92
CA CYS A 51 27.34 -18.70 30.35
C CYS A 51 28.77 -18.88 29.85
N ILE A 52 29.35 -20.08 29.93
CA ILE A 52 30.70 -20.37 29.38
C ILE A 52 30.73 -20.18 27.85
N ALA A 53 29.67 -20.60 27.14
CA ALA A 53 29.56 -20.33 25.70
C ALA A 53 29.43 -18.84 25.39
N PHE A 54 28.71 -18.05 26.20
CA PHE A 54 28.52 -16.60 25.97
C PHE A 54 29.66 -15.72 26.50
N VAL A 55 30.51 -16.22 27.40
CA VAL A 55 31.70 -15.51 27.93
C VAL A 55 32.98 -15.86 27.16
N THR A 56 33.02 -16.98 26.42
CA THR A 56 34.14 -17.27 25.51
C THR A 56 34.08 -16.36 24.27
N PRO A 57 35.17 -15.63 23.93
CA PRO A 57 35.20 -14.75 22.76
C PRO A 57 34.86 -15.49 21.46
N HIS A 58 34.19 -14.79 20.54
CA HIS A 58 33.71 -15.37 19.28
C HIS A 58 34.85 -15.97 18.43
N GLU A 59 36.07 -15.46 18.56
CA GLU A 59 37.24 -15.83 17.77
C GLU A 59 37.85 -17.19 18.18
N SER A 60 37.58 -17.70 19.39
CA SER A 60 38.20 -18.92 19.91
C SER A 60 37.37 -20.21 19.70
N ARG A 61 36.59 -20.30 18.61
CA ARG A 61 35.66 -21.42 18.32
C ARG A 61 36.03 -22.17 17.02
N PRO A 62 36.83 -23.24 17.08
CA PRO A 62 37.47 -23.84 15.89
C PRO A 62 36.54 -24.65 14.96
N TRP A 63 35.25 -24.79 15.29
CA TRP A 63 34.26 -25.55 14.51
C TRP A 63 33.19 -24.70 13.81
N LEU A 64 33.33 -23.36 13.85
CA LEU A 64 32.51 -22.45 13.03
C LEU A 64 33.36 -21.94 11.87
N ALA A 65 33.61 -22.82 10.89
CA ALA A 65 34.19 -22.44 9.62
C ALA A 65 33.24 -21.46 8.90
N LYS A 66 33.67 -20.22 8.73
CA LYS A 66 32.98 -19.27 7.84
C LYS A 66 33.16 -19.71 6.39
N PRO A 67 32.10 -19.74 5.57
CA PRO A 67 32.26 -19.59 4.13
C PRO A 67 32.59 -18.11 3.84
N ASP A 68 33.87 -17.77 3.77
CA ASP A 68 34.31 -16.43 3.36
C ASP A 68 34.08 -16.23 1.85
N LEU A 69 32.83 -15.91 1.50
CA LEU A 69 32.38 -15.44 0.20
C LEU A 69 31.48 -14.21 0.39
N TRP A 70 31.46 -13.32 -0.60
CA TRP A 70 30.65 -12.08 -0.63
C TRP A 70 31.07 -10.97 0.35
N SER A 71 32.37 -10.64 0.38
CA SER A 71 32.84 -9.29 0.75
C SER A 71 34.11 -8.85 -0.02
N GLN A 72 34.24 -9.28 -1.29
CA GLN A 72 35.22 -8.64 -2.18
C GLN A 72 34.68 -7.28 -2.67
N HIS A 73 35.50 -6.25 -2.54
CA HIS A 73 35.20 -4.89 -2.96
C HIS A 73 34.91 -4.83 -4.46
N PHE A 74 33.73 -4.32 -4.84
CA PHE A 74 33.53 -3.77 -6.19
C PHE A 74 34.22 -2.40 -6.32
N SER A 75 35.56 -2.42 -6.22
CA SER A 75 36.43 -1.33 -6.71
C SER A 75 36.53 -1.42 -8.23
N GLY A 76 35.38 -1.41 -8.90
CA GLY A 76 35.29 -1.44 -10.35
C GLY A 76 35.64 -0.06 -10.92
N ASN A 77 36.85 0.09 -11.45
CA ASN A 77 37.27 1.30 -12.16
C ASN A 77 36.55 1.41 -13.52
N THR A 78 35.27 1.75 -13.51
CA THR A 78 34.60 2.39 -14.66
C THR A 78 34.89 3.88 -14.60
N THR A 79 35.94 4.30 -15.30
CA THR A 79 36.18 5.73 -15.62
C THR A 79 35.01 6.29 -16.42
N SER A 80 34.81 7.62 -16.36
CA SER A 80 33.71 8.40 -16.96
C SER A 80 32.29 8.05 -16.48
N SER A 81 31.96 8.51 -15.28
CA SER A 81 30.69 9.19 -15.01
C SER A 81 30.94 10.31 -13.99
N GLY A 82 30.20 11.41 -14.06
CA GLY A 82 30.21 12.43 -13.00
C GLY A 82 29.53 11.90 -11.73
N PRO A 83 29.72 12.56 -10.57
CA PRO A 83 28.85 12.29 -9.42
C PRO A 83 27.40 12.58 -9.82
N SER A 84 26.50 11.59 -9.67
CA SER A 84 25.08 11.78 -9.96
C SER A 84 24.54 12.99 -9.17
N PRO A 85 23.59 13.76 -9.74
CA PRO A 85 23.01 14.92 -9.07
C PRO A 85 22.43 14.49 -7.72
N ARG A 86 22.62 15.32 -6.70
CA ARG A 86 22.11 15.06 -5.36
C ARG A 86 20.71 15.63 -5.25
N TYR A 87 19.77 14.81 -4.79
CA TYR A 87 18.42 15.27 -4.48
C TYR A 87 18.44 16.50 -3.56
N PRO A 88 17.54 17.48 -3.77
CA PRO A 88 17.41 18.62 -2.88
C PRO A 88 17.13 18.19 -1.43
N ALA A 89 17.97 18.65 -0.50
CA ALA A 89 17.67 18.61 0.93
C ALA A 89 16.40 19.45 1.23
N PRO A 90 15.34 18.86 1.84
CA PRO A 90 14.05 19.52 2.04
C PRO A 90 14.10 20.77 2.91
N ARG A 91 13.11 21.65 2.72
CA ARG A 91 12.89 22.87 3.51
C ARG A 91 11.57 22.80 4.29
N ASP A 92 11.70 22.79 5.62
CA ASP A 92 10.55 22.93 6.52
C ASP A 92 10.00 24.36 6.59
N SER A 93 10.79 25.36 6.23
CA SER A 93 10.43 26.79 6.27
C SER A 93 10.73 27.48 4.94
N PRO A 94 9.98 28.53 4.57
CA PRO A 94 10.26 29.33 3.38
C PRO A 94 11.60 30.08 3.50
N PRO A 95 12.12 30.60 2.37
CA PRO A 95 13.14 31.66 2.36
C PRO A 95 12.72 32.88 3.21
N GLU A 96 13.69 33.68 3.66
CA GLU A 96 13.41 34.84 4.50
C GLU A 96 12.45 35.84 3.81
N ASN A 97 11.35 36.15 4.51
CA ASN A 97 10.25 37.02 4.07
C ASN A 97 9.37 36.48 2.93
N ASP A 98 9.55 35.23 2.48
CA ASP A 98 8.60 34.59 1.57
C ASP A 98 7.43 33.96 2.34
N THR A 99 6.20 34.19 1.85
CA THR A 99 4.95 33.62 2.38
C THR A 99 4.19 32.79 1.34
N GLN A 100 4.75 32.65 0.14
CA GLN A 100 4.10 31.98 -0.99
C GLN A 100 4.32 30.46 -0.95
N PRO A 101 3.59 29.67 -1.76
CA PRO A 101 3.92 28.28 -1.98
C PRO A 101 5.31 28.11 -2.62
N PRO A 102 6.03 27.01 -2.32
CA PRO A 102 7.28 26.66 -2.96
C PRO A 102 7.07 26.38 -4.45
N LEU A 103 7.96 26.88 -5.30
CA LEU A 103 7.99 26.60 -6.74
C LEU A 103 8.92 25.43 -7.09
N PHE A 104 9.58 24.84 -6.09
CA PHE A 104 10.41 23.64 -6.22
C PHE A 104 11.53 23.74 -7.27
N GLU A 105 12.08 24.92 -7.51
CA GLU A 105 13.07 25.21 -8.56
C GLU A 105 14.34 24.36 -8.44
N ARG A 106 14.67 23.96 -7.20
CA ARG A 106 15.77 23.02 -6.90
C ARG A 106 15.51 21.59 -7.36
N TYR A 107 14.24 21.18 -7.47
CA TYR A 107 13.83 19.88 -8.01
C TYR A 107 13.82 19.92 -9.54
N SER A 108 13.40 21.02 -10.16
CA SER A 108 13.58 21.26 -11.61
C SER A 108 15.06 21.21 -12.00
N ALA A 109 15.94 21.90 -11.26
CA ALA A 109 17.38 21.86 -11.50
C ALA A 109 18.00 20.46 -11.31
N TYR A 110 17.50 19.69 -10.33
CA TYR A 110 17.89 18.28 -10.16
C TYR A 110 17.44 17.41 -11.36
N GLU A 111 16.27 17.68 -11.92
CA GLU A 111 15.76 16.99 -13.12
C GLU A 111 16.56 17.35 -14.36
N ASP A 112 16.95 18.62 -14.54
CA ASP A 112 17.83 19.04 -15.64
C ASP A 112 19.20 18.34 -15.58
N GLU A 113 19.81 18.24 -14.40
CA GLU A 113 21.10 17.56 -14.18
C GLU A 113 21.05 16.02 -14.25
N LEU A 114 19.90 15.40 -14.57
CA LEU A 114 19.77 13.94 -14.60
C LEU A 114 20.74 13.29 -15.60
N PRO A 115 21.49 12.25 -15.21
CA PRO A 115 22.66 11.79 -15.97
C PRO A 115 22.32 11.11 -17.30
N GLN A 116 21.06 10.87 -17.64
CA GLN A 116 20.65 10.44 -19.00
C GLN A 116 20.59 11.60 -20.01
N HIS A 117 20.58 12.85 -19.56
CA HIS A 117 20.54 14.04 -20.43
C HIS A 117 21.89 14.36 -21.13
N ASP A 118 22.75 13.35 -21.27
CA ASP A 118 24.02 13.37 -21.99
C ASP A 118 23.93 12.46 -23.22
N ASP A 119 23.92 13.07 -24.41
CA ASP A 119 23.84 12.39 -25.71
C ASP A 119 25.09 11.55 -26.05
N SER A 120 26.19 11.73 -25.32
CA SER A 120 27.42 10.96 -25.51
C SER A 120 27.41 9.59 -24.82
N LEU A 121 26.38 9.32 -24.00
CA LEU A 121 26.24 8.03 -23.33
C LEU A 121 26.02 6.86 -24.30
N PRO A 122 26.49 5.65 -23.96
CA PRO A 122 26.28 4.45 -24.76
C PRO A 122 24.82 3.95 -24.71
N PHE A 123 24.53 2.93 -25.51
CA PHE A 123 23.28 2.16 -25.44
C PHE A 123 23.02 1.66 -23.99
N PRO A 124 21.79 1.75 -23.45
CA PRO A 124 20.53 2.04 -24.16
C PRO A 124 20.21 3.52 -24.40
N GLU A 125 21.03 4.46 -23.92
CA GLU A 125 20.74 5.89 -24.01
C GLU A 125 21.08 6.48 -25.39
N ALA A 126 22.13 5.95 -26.06
CA ALA A 126 22.52 6.32 -27.42
C ALA A 126 21.41 6.06 -28.44
N ASN A 127 21.08 7.05 -29.28
CA ASN A 127 20.07 6.97 -30.35
C ASN A 127 18.68 6.50 -29.88
N ARG A 128 18.35 6.72 -28.59
CA ARG A 128 17.04 6.36 -28.04
C ARG A 128 15.91 7.11 -28.75
N LYS A 129 14.76 6.45 -28.88
CA LYS A 129 13.51 7.10 -29.29
C LYS A 129 12.76 7.60 -28.05
N PHE A 130 12.00 8.66 -28.21
CA PHE A 130 11.20 9.31 -27.16
C PHE A 130 9.71 9.18 -27.45
N VAL A 131 8.88 9.29 -26.41
CA VAL A 131 7.47 9.68 -26.54
C VAL A 131 7.09 10.61 -25.39
N TYR A 132 6.57 11.78 -25.76
CA TYR A 132 5.94 12.74 -24.85
C TYR A 132 4.42 12.74 -25.05
N PHE A 133 3.68 13.05 -23.99
CA PHE A 133 2.21 13.05 -23.94
C PHE A 133 1.73 14.46 -23.58
N ALA A 134 1.50 15.32 -24.59
CA ALA A 134 1.07 16.70 -24.36
C ALA A 134 -0.44 16.80 -24.04
N ASP A 135 -1.19 15.74 -24.34
CA ASP A 135 -2.57 15.49 -23.98
C ASP A 135 -2.79 15.16 -22.49
N HIS A 136 -1.72 14.93 -21.71
CA HIS A 136 -1.79 14.51 -20.31
C HIS A 136 -2.74 15.37 -19.46
N VAL A 137 -3.42 14.74 -18.48
CA VAL A 137 -4.37 15.43 -17.61
C VAL A 137 -3.68 16.42 -16.66
N TRP A 138 -4.21 17.64 -16.61
CA TRP A 138 -3.76 18.74 -15.77
C TRP A 138 -4.98 19.40 -15.08
N GLY A 139 -4.75 20.25 -14.08
CA GLY A 139 -5.82 20.93 -13.33
C GLY A 139 -6.64 20.00 -12.41
N VAL A 140 -6.13 18.80 -12.13
CA VAL A 140 -6.82 17.75 -11.35
C VAL A 140 -5.97 17.26 -10.19
N GLY A 141 -6.62 16.64 -9.19
CA GLY A 141 -5.93 16.04 -8.05
C GLY A 141 -4.98 14.89 -8.45
N TRP A 142 -3.82 14.82 -7.79
CA TRP A 142 -2.71 13.90 -8.04
C TRP A 142 -3.11 12.44 -8.35
N GLY A 143 -4.13 11.93 -7.63
CA GLY A 143 -4.64 10.57 -7.83
C GLY A 143 -5.17 10.28 -9.24
N ASN A 144 -5.54 11.29 -10.03
CA ASN A 144 -5.88 11.16 -11.45
C ASN A 144 -4.60 11.13 -12.32
N ALA A 145 -3.78 12.18 -12.19
CA ALA A 145 -2.55 12.37 -12.98
C ALA A 145 -1.61 11.16 -12.86
N MET A 146 -1.47 10.60 -11.66
CA MET A 146 -0.62 9.43 -11.41
C MET A 146 -1.09 8.17 -12.16
N GLN A 147 -2.40 7.95 -12.37
CA GLN A 147 -2.87 6.75 -13.11
C GLN A 147 -2.51 6.86 -14.59
N GLU A 148 -2.78 8.01 -15.18
CA GLU A 148 -2.50 8.26 -16.59
C GLU A 148 -0.99 8.26 -16.83
N MET A 149 -0.20 8.89 -15.96
CA MET A 149 1.26 8.89 -16.01
C MET A 149 1.84 7.47 -15.96
N ILE A 150 1.30 6.57 -15.14
CA ILE A 150 1.71 5.15 -15.10
C ILE A 150 1.35 4.42 -16.41
N LEU A 151 0.18 4.67 -17.01
CA LEU A 151 -0.17 4.07 -18.31
C LEU A 151 0.64 4.67 -19.48
N ASN A 152 0.90 5.97 -19.48
CA ASN A 152 1.72 6.65 -20.49
C ASN A 152 3.18 6.16 -20.41
N ALA A 153 3.73 5.98 -19.21
CA ALA A 153 5.05 5.37 -19.00
C ALA A 153 5.09 3.87 -19.36
N GLN A 154 4.03 3.11 -19.08
CA GLN A 154 3.89 1.72 -19.55
C GLN A 154 3.88 1.64 -21.08
N LEU A 155 3.18 2.57 -21.75
CA LEU A 155 3.11 2.64 -23.21
C LEU A 155 4.45 3.04 -23.84
N ALA A 156 5.19 3.97 -23.21
CA ALA A 156 6.56 4.29 -23.60
C ALA A 156 7.47 3.05 -23.48
N TYR A 157 7.47 2.40 -22.32
CA TYR A 157 8.22 1.17 -22.06
C TYR A 157 7.90 0.06 -23.07
N GLU A 158 6.62 -0.28 -23.26
CA GLU A 158 6.21 -1.33 -24.20
C GLU A 158 6.46 -0.98 -25.68
N SER A 159 6.51 0.31 -26.04
CA SER A 159 6.88 0.75 -27.40
C SER A 159 8.39 0.84 -27.63
N GLY A 160 9.22 0.56 -26.62
CA GLY A 160 10.68 0.67 -26.71
C GLY A 160 11.18 2.11 -26.75
N ARG A 161 10.41 3.05 -26.17
CA ARG A 161 10.69 4.49 -26.16
C ARG A 161 10.99 4.97 -24.74
N SER A 162 11.93 5.91 -24.63
CA SER A 162 12.13 6.72 -23.43
C SER A 162 10.85 7.50 -23.15
N PHE A 163 10.34 7.36 -21.93
CA PHE A 163 9.22 8.16 -21.44
C PHE A 163 9.71 9.60 -21.19
N VAL A 164 9.03 10.59 -21.76
CA VAL A 164 9.28 11.99 -21.42
C VAL A 164 8.31 12.37 -20.30
N PHE A 165 8.84 12.60 -19.11
CA PHE A 165 8.06 13.02 -17.95
C PHE A 165 7.99 14.55 -17.83
N ASP A 166 6.95 15.04 -17.17
CA ASP A 166 6.64 16.47 -17.05
C ASP A 166 6.05 16.78 -15.65
N ASP A 167 5.95 18.08 -15.33
CA ASP A 167 5.45 18.58 -14.04
C ASP A 167 4.03 18.08 -13.71
N TYR A 168 3.78 17.79 -12.43
CA TYR A 168 2.41 17.67 -11.93
C TYR A 168 1.73 19.04 -11.99
N THR A 169 0.90 19.23 -13.02
CA THR A 169 0.44 20.54 -13.46
C THR A 169 -1.01 20.85 -13.08
N TRP A 170 -1.22 21.99 -12.43
CA TRP A 170 -2.52 22.64 -12.19
C TRP A 170 -2.82 23.78 -13.17
N ASN A 171 -1.80 24.52 -13.62
CA ASN A 171 -1.92 25.57 -14.64
C ASN A 171 -0.65 25.58 -15.52
N ARG A 172 -0.84 25.62 -16.84
CA ARG A 172 0.23 25.55 -17.85
C ARG A 172 0.86 26.91 -18.20
N GLU A 173 0.20 28.02 -17.84
CA GLU A 173 0.59 29.38 -18.21
C GLU A 173 1.16 30.15 -17.00
N GLU A 174 0.50 30.04 -15.85
CA GLU A 174 0.85 30.78 -14.63
C GLU A 174 1.95 30.11 -13.78
N THR A 175 2.48 30.87 -12.82
CA THR A 175 3.43 30.39 -11.79
C THR A 175 2.71 29.76 -10.59
N TYR A 176 1.52 30.27 -10.25
CA TYR A 176 0.66 29.77 -9.18
C TYR A 176 -0.74 29.44 -9.70
N SER A 177 -1.49 28.65 -8.94
CA SER A 177 -2.91 28.34 -9.19
C SER A 177 -3.70 28.44 -7.89
N GLU A 178 -5.04 28.45 -7.97
CA GLU A 178 -5.92 28.41 -6.81
C GLU A 178 -6.68 27.07 -6.75
N TYR A 179 -6.70 26.45 -5.57
CA TYR A 179 -7.54 25.28 -5.29
C TYR A 179 -8.18 25.42 -3.91
N ASN A 180 -9.52 25.38 -3.87
CA ASN A 180 -10.33 25.54 -2.64
C ASN A 180 -9.97 26.80 -1.83
N GLY A 181 -9.91 27.97 -2.48
CA GLY A 181 -9.64 29.25 -1.83
C GLY A 181 -8.19 29.44 -1.35
N LYS A 182 -7.24 28.70 -1.92
CA LYS A 182 -5.83 28.68 -1.48
C LYS A 182 -4.87 28.69 -2.66
N LEU A 183 -3.85 29.52 -2.56
CA LEU A 183 -2.72 29.54 -3.48
C LEU A 183 -1.90 28.25 -3.35
N ILE A 184 -1.66 27.61 -4.48
CA ILE A 184 -0.83 26.42 -4.69
C ILE A 184 0.16 26.70 -5.83
N PRO A 185 1.32 26.01 -5.92
CA PRO A 185 2.16 26.14 -7.10
C PRO A 185 1.40 25.64 -8.35
N ALA A 186 1.58 26.30 -9.49
CA ALA A 186 0.93 25.89 -10.74
C ALA A 186 1.45 24.56 -11.27
N ARG A 187 2.69 24.21 -10.90
CA ARG A 187 3.46 23.05 -11.35
C ARG A 187 4.29 22.51 -10.18
N VAL A 188 4.46 21.19 -10.11
CA VAL A 188 5.34 20.52 -9.13
C VAL A 188 6.21 19.52 -9.88
N PRO A 189 7.55 19.69 -9.89
CA PRO A 189 8.48 18.78 -10.56
C PRO A 189 8.33 17.35 -10.08
N LEU A 190 8.41 16.39 -11.01
CA LEU A 190 8.03 15.02 -10.73
C LEU A 190 8.91 14.37 -9.65
N SER A 191 10.19 14.75 -9.57
CA SER A 191 11.16 14.32 -8.57
C SER A 191 10.86 14.84 -7.15
N ALA A 192 9.95 15.81 -6.98
CA ALA A 192 9.44 16.20 -5.67
C ALA A 192 8.39 15.21 -5.14
N LEU A 193 7.69 14.48 -6.03
CA LEU A 193 6.64 13.52 -5.68
C LEU A 193 7.12 12.07 -5.71
N VAL A 194 7.82 11.65 -6.78
CA VAL A 194 8.17 10.25 -7.04
C VAL A 194 9.64 10.06 -7.43
N ALA A 195 10.03 8.79 -7.57
CA ALA A 195 11.35 8.28 -7.91
C ALA A 195 11.20 6.91 -8.60
N GLY A 196 12.31 6.21 -8.85
CA GLY A 196 12.33 5.04 -9.73
C GLY A 196 12.25 5.43 -11.22
N PRO A 197 12.00 4.46 -12.12
CA PRO A 197 12.05 4.69 -13.57
C PRO A 197 11.09 5.75 -14.10
N LEU A 198 9.98 6.00 -13.39
CA LEU A 198 8.98 7.01 -13.75
C LEU A 198 9.54 8.45 -13.74
N ALA A 199 10.54 8.71 -12.89
CA ALA A 199 11.28 9.97 -12.82
C ALA A 199 12.77 9.77 -13.19
N GLY A 200 13.04 8.87 -14.15
CA GLY A 200 14.34 8.77 -14.80
C GLY A 200 15.46 8.06 -14.01
N GLN A 201 15.16 7.39 -12.89
CA GLN A 201 16.15 6.51 -12.25
C GLN A 201 16.30 5.19 -13.03
N PRO A 202 17.44 4.47 -12.92
CA PRO A 202 17.59 3.17 -13.58
C PRO A 202 16.64 2.11 -13.03
N PHE A 203 16.24 1.17 -13.89
CA PHE A 203 15.53 -0.05 -13.48
C PHE A 203 16.39 -0.91 -12.54
N SER A 204 15.76 -1.56 -11.55
CA SER A 204 16.44 -2.47 -10.60
C SER A 204 17.01 -3.70 -11.31
N ASN A 205 16.31 -4.17 -12.35
CA ASN A 205 16.72 -5.31 -13.15
C ASN A 205 17.81 -4.90 -14.15
N LEU A 206 19.04 -5.36 -13.89
CA LEU A 206 20.23 -5.07 -14.71
C LEU A 206 20.11 -5.46 -16.19
N THR A 207 19.23 -6.41 -16.56
CA THR A 207 18.98 -6.73 -17.97
C THR A 207 18.13 -5.67 -18.64
N ILE A 208 17.14 -5.13 -17.92
CA ILE A 208 16.24 -4.07 -18.41
C ILE A 208 17.00 -2.73 -18.46
N ALA A 209 17.75 -2.39 -17.41
CA ALA A 209 18.62 -1.20 -17.36
C ALA A 209 19.75 -1.18 -18.42
N ARG A 210 20.03 -2.32 -19.08
CA ARG A 210 20.98 -2.43 -20.20
C ARG A 210 20.32 -2.43 -21.58
N THR A 211 18.99 -2.43 -21.66
CA THR A 211 18.24 -2.61 -22.92
C THR A 211 17.15 -1.58 -23.16
N HIS A 212 16.66 -0.93 -22.10
CA HIS A 212 15.64 0.12 -22.18
C HIS A 212 16.25 1.46 -21.71
N PRO A 213 16.04 2.56 -22.43
CA PRO A 213 16.51 3.88 -22.02
C PRO A 213 15.80 4.35 -20.76
N ARG A 214 16.43 5.25 -19.99
CA ARG A 214 15.75 5.93 -18.87
C ARG A 214 14.74 6.96 -19.37
N ALA A 215 13.79 7.31 -18.50
CA ALA A 215 12.89 8.44 -18.74
C ALA A 215 13.65 9.78 -18.62
N VAL A 216 13.21 10.80 -19.35
CA VAL A 216 13.86 12.13 -19.43
C VAL A 216 12.88 13.25 -19.09
N SER A 217 13.39 14.40 -18.66
CA SER A 217 12.54 15.57 -18.43
C SER A 217 12.04 16.17 -19.75
N LYS A 218 10.86 16.79 -19.70
CA LYS A 218 10.29 17.58 -20.81
C LYS A 218 11.25 18.65 -21.31
N HIS A 219 11.98 19.31 -20.41
CA HIS A 219 12.96 20.35 -20.77
C HIS A 219 14.14 19.80 -21.60
N TYR A 220 14.70 18.64 -21.25
CA TYR A 220 15.71 17.99 -22.10
C TYR A 220 15.11 17.53 -23.44
N PHE A 221 13.89 16.97 -23.43
CA PHE A 221 13.20 16.60 -24.68
C PHE A 221 13.05 17.80 -25.62
N ASP A 222 12.66 18.98 -25.13
CA ASP A 222 12.53 20.19 -25.96
C ASP A 222 13.86 20.66 -26.58
N GLN A 223 14.99 20.35 -25.95
CA GLN A 223 16.32 20.67 -26.48
C GLN A 223 16.74 19.71 -27.61
N VAL A 224 16.45 18.41 -27.50
CA VAL A 224 16.85 17.38 -28.48
C VAL A 224 15.78 17.05 -29.54
N CYS A 225 14.54 17.44 -29.29
CA CYS A 225 13.37 17.21 -30.14
C CYS A 225 12.58 18.51 -30.42
N PRO A 226 13.19 19.56 -31.02
CA PRO A 226 12.53 20.85 -31.25
C PRO A 226 11.39 20.81 -32.27
N GLU A 227 11.35 19.80 -33.14
CA GLU A 227 10.28 19.55 -34.11
C GLU A 227 9.83 18.07 -34.03
N PRO A 228 9.02 17.68 -33.01
CA PRO A 228 8.58 16.30 -32.83
C PRO A 228 7.47 15.91 -33.82
N TYR A 229 7.40 14.62 -34.17
CA TYR A 229 6.24 14.11 -34.92
C TYR A 229 4.99 14.15 -34.05
N LEU A 230 4.03 15.01 -34.40
CA LEU A 230 2.75 15.13 -33.72
C LEU A 230 1.82 13.97 -34.10
N LEU A 231 1.52 13.11 -33.14
CA LEU A 231 0.57 12.01 -33.27
C LEU A 231 -0.79 12.40 -32.67
N ASP A 232 -1.78 12.67 -33.53
CA ASP A 232 -3.17 12.81 -33.11
C ASP A 232 -3.73 11.46 -32.64
N PRO A 233 -4.15 11.30 -31.37
CA PRO A 233 -4.72 10.05 -30.88
C PRO A 233 -6.18 9.82 -31.35
N ARG A 234 -6.89 10.88 -31.77
CA ARG A 234 -8.35 10.82 -32.01
C ARG A 234 -8.76 9.81 -33.09
N PRO A 235 -8.14 9.72 -34.28
CA PRO A 235 -8.53 8.73 -35.29
C PRO A 235 -8.35 7.28 -34.82
N ILE A 236 -7.38 7.03 -33.92
CA ILE A 236 -7.13 5.71 -33.33
C ILE A 236 -8.24 5.41 -32.30
N LEU A 237 -8.53 6.35 -31.39
CA LEU A 237 -9.57 6.20 -30.36
C LEU A 237 -10.97 6.08 -30.97
N GLU A 238 -11.27 6.82 -32.04
CA GLU A 238 -12.52 6.70 -32.81
C GLU A 238 -12.67 5.31 -33.45
N THR A 239 -11.59 4.77 -34.02
CA THR A 239 -11.56 3.42 -34.62
C THR A 239 -11.70 2.31 -33.56
N LEU A 240 -11.15 2.52 -32.36
CA LEU A 240 -11.26 1.59 -31.24
C LEU A 240 -12.65 1.63 -30.58
N GLY A 241 -13.30 2.80 -30.54
CA GLY A 241 -14.61 3.00 -29.95
C GLY A 241 -14.62 3.06 -28.42
N LYS A 242 -15.70 3.63 -27.86
CA LYS A 242 -15.83 3.96 -26.42
C LYS A 242 -15.81 2.76 -25.47
N THR A 243 -15.87 1.54 -25.97
CA THR A 243 -15.89 0.29 -25.18
C THR A 243 -14.57 -0.47 -25.18
N ALA A 244 -13.56 -0.04 -25.95
CA ALA A 244 -12.27 -0.71 -26.01
C ALA A 244 -11.60 -0.82 -24.63
N SER A 245 -11.03 -1.99 -24.32
CA SER A 245 -10.36 -2.24 -23.04
C SER A 245 -8.96 -1.60 -22.98
N ALA A 246 -8.38 -1.54 -21.78
CA ALA A 246 -7.07 -0.93 -21.59
C ALA A 246 -5.97 -1.68 -22.35
N VAL A 247 -5.96 -3.01 -22.36
CA VAL A 247 -5.00 -3.78 -23.20
C VAL A 247 -5.22 -3.51 -24.69
N LYS A 248 -6.46 -3.31 -25.16
CA LYS A 248 -6.71 -3.03 -26.58
C LYS A 248 -6.24 -1.62 -27.00
N ILE A 249 -6.39 -0.62 -26.13
CA ILE A 249 -5.82 0.72 -26.33
C ILE A 249 -4.28 0.63 -26.31
N MET A 250 -3.70 0.10 -25.23
CA MET A 250 -2.26 -0.07 -25.03
C MET A 250 -1.58 -0.76 -26.23
N SER A 251 -2.07 -1.93 -26.63
CA SER A 251 -1.49 -2.70 -27.74
C SER A 251 -1.57 -1.99 -29.10
N THR A 252 -2.63 -1.22 -29.35
CA THR A 252 -2.82 -0.49 -30.62
C THR A 252 -1.94 0.76 -30.69
N PHE A 253 -1.82 1.52 -29.60
CA PHE A 253 -0.88 2.64 -29.53
C PHE A 253 0.59 2.16 -29.54
N ARG A 254 0.90 1.03 -28.87
CA ARG A 254 2.21 0.39 -28.90
C ARG A 254 2.62 0.02 -30.33
N GLU A 255 1.74 -0.66 -31.07
CA GLU A 255 1.96 -1.02 -32.47
C GLU A 255 2.18 0.23 -33.34
N LYS A 256 1.39 1.29 -33.15
CA LYS A 256 1.57 2.58 -33.84
C LYS A 256 2.93 3.21 -33.52
N LEU A 257 3.34 3.27 -32.26
CA LEU A 257 4.60 3.90 -31.81
C LEU A 257 5.85 3.10 -32.21
N GLN A 258 5.76 1.78 -32.26
CA GLN A 258 6.84 0.89 -32.74
C GLN A 258 7.03 1.03 -34.26
N ASN A 259 5.95 1.17 -35.03
CA ASN A 259 5.98 1.35 -36.49
C ASN A 259 6.36 2.79 -36.95
N LEU A 260 6.50 3.75 -36.03
CA LEU A 260 7.03 5.09 -36.36
C LEU A 260 8.56 5.08 -36.40
N ASN A 261 9.12 5.51 -37.54
CA ASN A 261 10.56 5.68 -37.71
C ASN A 261 11.10 6.82 -36.84
N ASP A 262 10.28 7.85 -36.63
CA ASP A 262 10.55 9.09 -35.91
C ASP A 262 11.05 8.83 -34.49
N SER A 263 12.24 9.36 -34.18
CA SER A 263 12.82 9.32 -32.83
C SER A 263 12.04 10.19 -31.86
N CYS A 264 11.65 11.40 -32.27
CA CYS A 264 10.87 12.35 -31.49
C CYS A 264 9.39 12.21 -31.84
N VAL A 265 8.56 11.80 -30.87
CA VAL A 265 7.10 11.74 -31.02
C VAL A 265 6.45 12.46 -29.84
N GLU A 266 5.47 13.31 -30.14
CA GLU A 266 4.58 13.92 -29.16
C GLU A 266 3.14 13.47 -29.47
N ILE A 267 2.41 12.96 -28.47
CA ILE A 267 0.95 12.83 -28.58
C ILE A 267 0.37 14.25 -28.50
N GLN A 268 -0.40 14.62 -29.52
CA GLN A 268 -0.77 16.00 -29.80
C GLN A 268 -1.44 16.69 -28.60
N LYS A 269 -0.96 17.88 -28.24
CA LYS A 269 -1.54 18.71 -27.17
C LYS A 269 -3.02 19.01 -27.41
N ASP A 270 -3.77 19.10 -26.31
CA ASP A 270 -5.18 19.53 -26.24
C ASP A 270 -6.17 18.63 -27.04
N THR A 271 -5.85 17.34 -27.16
CA THR A 271 -6.77 16.28 -27.61
C THR A 271 -7.37 15.49 -26.43
N THR A 272 -8.21 14.50 -26.72
CA THR A 272 -8.57 13.45 -25.75
C THR A 272 -7.31 12.68 -25.34
N GLN A 273 -7.17 12.38 -24.04
CA GLN A 273 -6.09 11.54 -23.50
C GLN A 273 -6.06 10.16 -24.17
N VAL A 274 -4.86 9.60 -24.40
CA VAL A 274 -4.70 8.18 -24.79
C VAL A 274 -5.42 7.23 -23.82
N PHE A 275 -5.38 7.51 -22.51
CA PHE A 275 -6.04 6.74 -21.47
C PHE A 275 -7.00 7.61 -20.64
N ASP A 276 -8.19 7.88 -21.21
CA ASP A 276 -9.16 8.81 -20.65
C ASP A 276 -9.73 8.43 -19.26
N TYR A 277 -10.36 9.40 -18.59
CA TYR A 277 -10.97 9.19 -17.28
C TYR A 277 -12.15 8.21 -17.31
N TRP A 278 -12.78 7.98 -18.47
CA TRP A 278 -13.82 6.95 -18.64
C TRP A 278 -13.22 5.53 -18.60
N LEU A 279 -12.01 5.34 -19.11
CA LEU A 279 -11.25 4.09 -18.94
C LEU A 279 -10.88 3.90 -17.46
N MET A 280 -10.31 4.92 -16.82
CA MET A 280 -9.92 4.87 -15.40
C MET A 280 -11.10 4.64 -14.45
N GLY A 281 -12.28 5.15 -14.81
CA GLY A 281 -13.52 5.02 -14.05
C GLY A 281 -14.30 3.72 -14.23
N SER A 282 -13.80 2.75 -15.02
CA SER A 282 -14.59 1.57 -15.41
C SER A 282 -13.83 0.24 -15.38
N THR A 283 -14.59 -0.87 -15.49
CA THR A 283 -14.07 -2.24 -15.55
C THR A 283 -13.28 -2.54 -16.82
N ARG A 284 -13.32 -1.66 -17.83
CA ARG A 284 -12.46 -1.70 -19.04
C ARG A 284 -10.96 -1.70 -18.71
N LEU A 285 -10.58 -1.29 -17.51
CA LEU A 285 -9.22 -1.29 -16.98
C LEU A 285 -8.77 -2.65 -16.42
N HIS A 286 -9.68 -3.61 -16.20
CA HIS A 286 -9.35 -4.86 -15.49
C HIS A 286 -8.35 -5.75 -16.22
N ASP A 287 -8.32 -5.72 -17.56
CA ASP A 287 -7.48 -6.63 -18.35
C ASP A 287 -5.98 -6.26 -18.35
N ILE A 288 -5.64 -4.99 -18.10
CA ILE A 288 -4.24 -4.53 -18.07
C ILE A 288 -3.60 -4.65 -16.69
N VAL A 289 -4.38 -4.74 -15.60
CA VAL A 289 -3.85 -4.72 -14.23
C VAL A 289 -2.84 -5.84 -13.94
N PRO A 290 -2.98 -7.09 -14.42
CA PRO A 290 -1.94 -8.11 -14.27
C PRO A 290 -0.60 -7.67 -14.89
N SER A 291 -0.62 -7.12 -16.11
CA SER A 291 0.57 -6.60 -16.79
C SER A 291 1.17 -5.37 -16.09
N LEU A 292 0.33 -4.54 -15.45
CA LEU A 292 0.81 -3.43 -14.63
C LEU A 292 1.46 -3.90 -13.32
N ILE A 293 0.97 -4.97 -12.68
CA ILE A 293 1.54 -5.48 -11.41
C ILE A 293 2.95 -6.05 -11.62
N ASP A 294 3.18 -6.70 -12.76
CA ASP A 294 4.49 -7.28 -13.11
C ASP A 294 5.44 -6.31 -13.86
N SER A 295 4.96 -5.11 -14.22
CA SER A 295 5.77 -4.13 -14.98
C SER A 295 6.91 -3.52 -14.15
N PRO A 296 8.13 -3.37 -14.71
CA PRO A 296 9.21 -2.62 -14.06
C PRO A 296 8.82 -1.18 -13.68
N ILE A 297 7.94 -0.54 -14.46
CA ILE A 297 7.47 0.85 -14.22
C ILE A 297 6.77 0.97 -12.86
N THR A 298 6.03 -0.06 -12.44
CA THR A 298 5.33 -0.07 -11.14
C THR A 298 6.16 -0.78 -10.07
N ARG A 299 6.88 -1.86 -10.41
CA ARG A 299 7.65 -2.66 -9.45
C ARG A 299 8.81 -1.88 -8.84
N ASP A 300 9.49 -1.08 -9.66
CA ASP A 300 10.59 -0.20 -9.26
C ASP A 300 10.09 1.22 -8.87
N PHE A 301 8.77 1.48 -8.96
CA PHE A 301 8.18 2.76 -8.52
C PHE A 301 8.57 3.06 -7.08
N SER A 302 9.05 4.26 -6.82
CA SER A 302 9.44 4.73 -5.49
C SER A 302 8.86 6.12 -5.24
N TRP A 303 8.64 6.51 -3.99
CA TRP A 303 8.32 7.89 -3.65
C TRP A 303 9.61 8.70 -3.46
N SER A 304 9.55 10.01 -3.72
CA SER A 304 10.75 10.87 -3.67
C SER A 304 11.40 10.92 -2.27
N PRO A 305 12.65 11.39 -2.16
CA PRO A 305 13.26 11.72 -0.88
C PRO A 305 12.48 12.77 -0.07
N LEU A 306 11.72 13.66 -0.71
CA LEU A 306 10.85 14.62 -0.01
C LEU A 306 9.69 13.91 0.69
N ILE A 307 9.13 12.87 0.05
CA ILE A 307 8.11 12.00 0.67
C ILE A 307 8.71 11.08 1.72
N ASN A 308 9.92 10.54 1.49
CA ASN A 308 10.63 9.73 2.47
C ASN A 308 10.98 10.54 3.73
N TYR A 309 11.43 11.79 3.56
CA TYR A 309 11.64 12.75 4.65
C TYR A 309 10.35 13.01 5.44
N ALA A 310 9.25 13.32 4.74
CA ALA A 310 7.94 13.53 5.37
C ALA A 310 7.47 12.30 6.17
N PHE A 311 7.70 11.09 5.63
CA PHE A 311 7.42 9.83 6.31
C PHE A 311 8.31 9.64 7.55
N GLN A 312 9.64 9.81 7.44
CA GLN A 312 10.58 9.62 8.56
C GLN A 312 10.31 10.57 9.72
N LYS A 313 10.05 11.86 9.42
CA LYS A 313 9.67 12.88 10.42
C LYS A 313 8.44 12.46 11.24
N ASN A 314 7.53 11.76 10.59
CA ASN A 314 6.25 11.31 11.15
C ASN A 314 6.21 9.80 11.48
N GLU A 315 7.32 9.06 11.39
CA GLU A 315 7.35 7.59 11.52
C GLU A 315 6.75 7.12 12.86
N HIS A 316 6.88 7.95 13.89
CA HIS A 316 6.34 7.71 15.21
C HIS A 316 4.81 7.53 15.23
N HIS A 317 4.04 8.15 14.32
CA HIS A 317 2.60 7.93 14.15
C HIS A 317 2.28 6.59 13.47
N PHE A 318 3.14 6.13 12.56
CA PHE A 318 2.86 4.97 11.70
C PHE A 318 3.39 3.64 12.25
N THR A 319 4.38 3.70 13.15
CA THR A 319 5.04 2.52 13.72
C THR A 319 4.67 2.26 15.17
N SER A 320 4.86 1.01 15.62
CA SER A 320 4.89 0.71 17.06
C SER A 320 6.24 1.11 17.63
N SER A 321 6.25 2.11 18.53
CA SER A 321 7.44 2.47 19.30
C SER A 321 8.03 1.21 19.96
N LYS A 322 9.30 0.90 19.63
CA LYS A 322 10.06 -0.19 20.23
C LYS A 322 10.31 0.14 21.70
N LYS A 323 9.39 -0.25 22.60
CA LYS A 323 9.67 -0.26 24.05
C LYS A 323 10.94 -1.07 24.26
N ALA A 324 12.00 -0.40 24.71
CA ALA A 324 13.34 -1.00 24.80
C ALA A 324 13.26 -2.33 25.54
N SER A 325 13.77 -3.39 24.92
CA SER A 325 13.73 -4.72 25.49
C SER A 325 14.49 -4.73 26.82
N LEU A 326 14.02 -5.48 27.81
CA LEU A 326 14.81 -5.74 29.02
C LEU A 326 16.19 -6.33 28.67
N ILE A 327 16.31 -7.02 27.54
CA ILE A 327 17.60 -7.50 27.02
C ILE A 327 18.49 -6.34 26.54
N SER A 328 17.96 -5.34 25.81
CA SER A 328 18.77 -4.19 25.37
C SER A 328 19.09 -3.21 26.51
N ILE A 329 18.27 -3.19 27.57
CA ILE A 329 18.52 -2.40 28.80
C ILE A 329 19.59 -3.08 29.67
N LEU A 330 19.49 -4.39 29.91
CA LEU A 330 20.41 -5.14 30.77
C LEU A 330 21.70 -5.56 30.07
N PHE A 331 21.68 -5.71 28.74
CA PHE A 331 22.79 -6.16 27.92
C PHE A 331 22.93 -5.30 26.64
N PRO A 332 23.31 -4.01 26.77
CA PRO A 332 23.49 -3.12 25.60
C PRO A 332 24.55 -3.64 24.60
N TYR A 333 25.51 -4.46 25.04
CA TYR A 333 26.47 -5.17 24.18
C TYR A 333 25.87 -6.30 23.33
N PHE A 334 24.69 -6.82 23.69
CA PHE A 334 23.97 -7.86 22.94
C PHE A 334 22.66 -7.35 22.32
N ALA A 335 22.34 -6.06 22.45
CA ALA A 335 21.45 -5.41 21.50
C ALA A 335 22.08 -5.55 20.09
N PRO A 336 21.29 -5.77 19.03
CA PRO A 336 21.81 -5.64 17.68
C PRO A 336 22.45 -4.26 17.53
N LYS A 337 23.62 -4.18 16.87
CA LYS A 337 23.97 -2.96 16.18
C LYS A 337 22.98 -2.79 15.02
N GLU A 338 21.82 -2.21 15.32
CA GLU A 338 21.09 -1.46 14.30
C GLU A 338 22.10 -0.48 13.69
N SER A 339 22.12 -0.38 12.35
CA SER A 339 23.09 0.37 11.57
C SER A 339 22.88 1.87 11.76
N SER A 340 23.28 2.35 12.93
CA SER A 340 22.95 3.64 13.55
C SER A 340 23.83 4.78 13.01
N ILE A 341 24.04 4.79 11.69
CA ILE A 341 24.67 5.87 10.93
C ILE A 341 23.63 6.98 10.68
N SER A 342 23.00 7.47 11.76
CA SER A 342 21.97 8.52 11.71
C SER A 342 21.67 9.21 13.06
N HIS A 343 22.26 8.77 14.19
CA HIS A 343 22.06 9.42 15.51
C HIS A 343 22.84 10.75 15.69
N ALA A 344 22.68 11.65 14.72
CA ALA A 344 23.05 13.06 14.76
C ALA A 344 22.17 13.86 13.75
N LEU A 345 20.84 13.78 13.90
CA LEU A 345 19.84 14.47 13.07
C LEU A 345 19.87 14.15 11.55
N GLY A 346 20.47 13.03 11.16
CA GLY A 346 20.57 12.61 9.76
C GLY A 346 19.33 11.82 9.32
N PHE A 347 18.39 12.48 8.64
CA PHE A 347 17.37 11.81 7.84
C PHE A 347 18.00 11.12 6.62
N ASP A 348 17.44 9.98 6.20
CA ASP A 348 17.84 9.34 4.96
C ASP A 348 17.29 10.13 3.76
N MET A 349 18.19 10.54 2.88
CA MET A 349 17.93 11.32 1.66
C MET A 349 17.79 10.44 0.40
N ALA A 350 17.76 9.11 0.56
CA ALA A 350 17.34 8.21 -0.50
C ALA A 350 15.82 8.31 -0.78
N PRO A 351 15.35 7.87 -1.96
CA PRO A 351 13.95 7.54 -2.19
C PRO A 351 13.42 6.52 -1.17
N THR A 352 12.10 6.32 -1.12
CA THR A 352 11.57 5.15 -0.40
C THR A 352 12.06 3.85 -1.05
N PRO A 353 12.05 2.71 -0.33
CA PRO A 353 12.07 1.40 -0.97
C PRO A 353 11.04 1.30 -2.10
N SER A 354 11.34 0.48 -3.11
CA SER A 354 10.46 0.31 -4.26
C SER A 354 9.10 -0.26 -3.85
N ALA A 355 8.08 -0.11 -4.70
CA ALA A 355 6.75 -0.62 -4.43
C ALA A 355 6.76 -2.14 -4.24
N SER A 356 7.56 -2.88 -5.01
CA SER A 356 7.66 -4.34 -4.88
C SER A 356 8.52 -4.83 -3.70
N GLU A 357 9.24 -3.94 -3.01
CA GLU A 357 10.02 -4.23 -1.79
C GLU A 357 9.41 -3.60 -0.52
N SER A 358 8.29 -2.88 -0.66
CA SER A 358 7.71 -2.06 0.42
C SER A 358 7.07 -2.89 1.53
N GLN A 359 7.69 -2.87 2.71
CA GLN A 359 7.23 -3.61 3.89
C GLN A 359 6.02 -2.97 4.58
N SER A 360 5.09 -3.80 5.08
CA SER A 360 3.87 -3.35 5.74
C SER A 360 4.10 -2.66 7.09
N LEU A 361 3.25 -1.68 7.40
CA LEU A 361 3.22 -0.91 8.64
C LEU A 361 2.10 -1.41 9.58
N PRO A 362 2.30 -1.49 10.91
CA PRO A 362 1.36 -2.09 11.86
C PRO A 362 0.19 -1.16 12.27
N LEU A 363 -0.52 -0.60 11.29
CA LEU A 363 -1.66 0.29 11.50
C LEU A 363 -2.82 0.00 10.54
N LEU A 364 -4.02 0.49 10.91
CA LEU A 364 -5.14 0.67 10.00
C LEU A 364 -5.03 2.08 9.42
N ALA A 365 -4.83 2.20 8.11
CA ALA A 365 -4.96 3.47 7.40
C ALA A 365 -6.36 3.56 6.77
N MET A 366 -6.94 4.75 6.72
CA MET A 366 -8.20 4.99 6.04
C MET A 366 -8.17 6.26 5.20
N HIS A 367 -8.84 6.26 4.04
CA HIS A 367 -8.98 7.43 3.19
C HIS A 367 -10.42 7.95 3.21
N LEU A 368 -10.60 9.08 3.92
CA LEU A 368 -11.87 9.79 4.06
C LEU A 368 -11.89 11.03 3.17
N ARG A 369 -12.52 10.91 2.00
CA ARG A 369 -12.74 12.03 1.10
C ARG A 369 -13.98 12.81 1.54
N ARG A 370 -13.77 14.07 1.94
CA ARG A 370 -14.75 15.03 2.47
C ARG A 370 -14.60 16.34 1.67
N GLY A 371 -15.01 17.49 2.23
CA GLY A 371 -14.79 18.81 1.62
C GLY A 371 -15.45 18.96 0.25
N ASP A 372 -14.65 19.30 -0.76
CA ASP A 372 -15.05 19.46 -2.18
C ASP A 372 -15.81 18.25 -2.76
N PHE A 373 -15.66 17.09 -2.15
CA PHE A 373 -16.30 15.85 -2.62
C PHE A 373 -17.82 15.80 -2.42
N ILE A 374 -18.40 16.66 -1.59
CA ILE A 374 -19.86 16.64 -1.33
C ILE A 374 -20.68 16.89 -2.61
N GLU A 375 -20.27 17.83 -3.46
CA GLU A 375 -20.89 18.07 -4.77
C GLU A 375 -20.56 16.97 -5.79
N HIS A 376 -19.40 16.34 -5.65
CA HIS A 376 -18.98 15.25 -6.52
C HIS A 376 -19.82 13.98 -6.27
N CYS A 377 -20.24 13.73 -5.03
CA CYS A 377 -21.09 12.58 -4.69
C CYS A 377 -22.47 12.59 -5.34
N ASP A 378 -23.08 13.77 -5.50
CA ASP A 378 -24.35 13.88 -6.24
C ASP A 378 -24.10 13.64 -7.76
N LYS A 379 -22.98 14.12 -8.32
CA LYS A 379 -22.63 13.88 -9.74
C LYS A 379 -22.33 12.41 -10.05
N LEU A 380 -21.68 11.68 -9.13
CA LEU A 380 -21.41 10.25 -9.29
C LEU A 380 -22.69 9.42 -9.47
N ASN A 381 -23.76 9.78 -8.76
CA ASN A 381 -25.09 9.20 -8.93
C ASN A 381 -25.65 9.48 -10.34
N ASP A 382 -25.63 10.74 -10.76
CA ASP A 382 -26.20 11.17 -12.05
C ASP A 382 -25.45 10.55 -13.25
N TRP A 383 -24.17 10.24 -13.08
CA TRP A 383 -23.34 9.53 -14.07
C TRP A 383 -23.44 8.00 -13.99
N ASN A 384 -24.18 7.43 -13.04
CA ASN A 384 -24.22 5.98 -12.77
C ASN A 384 -22.82 5.37 -12.54
N SER A 385 -21.98 6.05 -11.76
CA SER A 385 -20.56 5.71 -11.60
C SER A 385 -20.34 4.48 -10.70
N THR A 386 -19.52 3.53 -11.17
CA THR A 386 -18.94 2.49 -10.30
C THR A 386 -17.82 3.07 -9.42
N TYR A 387 -17.27 2.26 -8.51
CA TYR A 387 -15.91 2.49 -8.01
C TYR A 387 -14.91 2.50 -9.19
N THR A 388 -13.74 3.14 -9.04
CA THR A 388 -12.75 3.25 -10.14
C THR A 388 -12.24 1.88 -10.60
N GLY A 389 -11.64 1.79 -11.78
CA GLY A 389 -11.17 0.53 -12.37
C GLY A 389 -10.21 -0.27 -11.48
N PHE A 390 -9.29 0.41 -10.78
CA PHE A 390 -8.42 -0.22 -9.79
C PHE A 390 -9.13 -0.64 -8.48
N ASN A 391 -10.26 -0.01 -8.13
CA ASN A 391 -11.05 -0.32 -6.94
C ASN A 391 -12.15 -1.38 -7.20
N THR A 392 -12.42 -1.73 -8.47
CA THR A 392 -13.40 -2.77 -8.87
C THR A 392 -12.76 -4.12 -9.22
N GLN A 393 -11.44 -4.28 -9.08
CA GLN A 393 -10.71 -5.50 -9.45
C GLN A 393 -11.35 -6.78 -8.88
N PRO A 394 -11.52 -7.89 -9.63
CA PRO A 394 -12.26 -9.08 -9.19
C PRO A 394 -11.72 -9.76 -7.90
N SER A 395 -10.46 -9.51 -7.54
CA SER A 395 -9.84 -10.00 -6.31
C SER A 395 -10.24 -9.24 -5.05
N LEU A 396 -10.85 -8.06 -5.18
CA LEU A 396 -11.21 -7.19 -4.05
C LEU A 396 -12.52 -7.64 -3.37
N PRO A 397 -12.61 -7.52 -2.04
CA PRO A 397 -13.69 -8.11 -1.25
C PRO A 397 -14.97 -7.26 -1.20
N ASP A 398 -14.84 -5.94 -1.10
CA ASP A 398 -15.97 -5.01 -0.99
C ASP A 398 -16.43 -4.59 -2.39
N ARG A 399 -17.72 -4.79 -2.69
CA ARG A 399 -18.37 -4.46 -3.97
C ARG A 399 -19.27 -3.24 -3.84
N PHE A 400 -19.48 -2.52 -4.94
CA PHE A 400 -20.47 -1.44 -5.02
C PHE A 400 -21.75 -1.93 -5.71
N PHE A 401 -22.91 -1.36 -5.34
CA PHE A 401 -24.20 -1.88 -5.81
C PHE A 401 -24.43 -1.71 -7.32
N MET A 402 -23.72 -0.78 -7.96
CA MET A 402 -23.71 -0.60 -9.42
C MET A 402 -23.09 -1.79 -10.19
N GLU A 403 -22.46 -2.75 -9.50
CA GLU A 403 -21.97 -4.00 -10.10
C GLU A 403 -23.06 -5.10 -10.17
N ASN A 404 -24.32 -4.79 -9.84
CA ASN A 404 -25.42 -5.77 -9.75
C ASN A 404 -26.73 -5.24 -10.36
N ASP A 405 -26.95 -5.53 -11.64
CA ASP A 405 -28.14 -5.14 -12.42
C ASP A 405 -29.46 -5.49 -11.71
N THR A 406 -29.56 -6.69 -11.12
CA THR A 406 -30.77 -7.16 -10.42
C THR A 406 -31.09 -6.30 -9.19
N LEU A 407 -30.08 -5.75 -8.53
CA LEU A 407 -30.26 -4.80 -7.43
C LEU A 407 -30.60 -3.41 -7.98
N LEU A 408 -29.98 -2.98 -9.08
CA LEU A 408 -30.28 -1.70 -9.72
C LEU A 408 -31.72 -1.60 -10.23
N ASP A 409 -32.28 -2.66 -10.80
CA ASP A 409 -33.67 -2.68 -11.27
C ASP A 409 -34.68 -2.64 -10.11
N SER A 410 -34.30 -3.04 -8.89
CA SER A 410 -35.18 -3.03 -7.72
C SER A 410 -35.15 -1.73 -6.90
N MET A 411 -34.13 -0.88 -7.07
CA MET A 411 -33.96 0.35 -6.29
C MET A 411 -34.56 1.60 -6.97
N SER A 412 -35.32 2.38 -6.21
CA SER A 412 -35.80 3.71 -6.60
C SER A 412 -34.66 4.74 -6.76
N PRO A 413 -34.89 5.89 -7.42
CA PRO A 413 -33.88 6.94 -7.57
C PRO A 413 -33.35 7.48 -6.24
N ASP A 414 -34.21 7.63 -5.23
CA ASP A 414 -33.81 8.14 -3.91
C ASP A 414 -32.98 7.11 -3.14
N GLU A 415 -33.34 5.82 -3.19
CA GLU A 415 -32.54 4.74 -2.60
C GLU A 415 -31.15 4.63 -3.25
N LYS A 416 -31.05 4.84 -4.57
CA LYS A 416 -29.77 4.94 -5.28
C LYS A 416 -28.95 6.11 -4.75
N LYS A 417 -29.54 7.32 -4.71
CA LYS A 417 -28.86 8.53 -4.23
C LYS A 417 -28.35 8.39 -2.79
N ASP A 418 -29.14 7.81 -1.90
CA ASP A 418 -28.73 7.54 -0.52
C ASP A 418 -27.64 6.46 -0.42
N ALA A 419 -27.70 5.42 -1.27
CA ALA A 419 -26.66 4.40 -1.32
C ALA A 419 -25.33 4.93 -1.87
N TYR A 420 -25.35 5.89 -2.82
CA TYR A 420 -24.15 6.65 -3.20
C TYR A 420 -23.61 7.46 -2.02
N LYS A 421 -24.45 8.25 -1.34
CA LYS A 421 -24.02 9.12 -0.23
C LYS A 421 -23.34 8.35 0.89
N LYS A 422 -23.91 7.23 1.33
CA LYS A 422 -23.36 6.34 2.38
C LYS A 422 -21.96 5.80 2.07
N LYS A 423 -21.58 5.74 0.79
CA LYS A 423 -20.27 5.25 0.32
C LYS A 423 -19.30 6.35 -0.09
N CYS A 424 -19.84 7.47 -0.58
CA CYS A 424 -19.08 8.57 -1.15
C CYS A 424 -18.73 9.66 -0.12
N PHE A 425 -19.67 10.05 0.73
CA PHE A 425 -19.52 11.08 1.77
C PHE A 425 -19.99 10.52 3.12
N ILE A 426 -19.24 9.54 3.62
CA ILE A 426 -19.55 8.80 4.85
C ILE A 426 -19.49 9.71 6.10
N ASP A 427 -20.39 9.46 7.06
CA ASP A 427 -20.47 10.12 8.36
C ASP A 427 -19.64 9.41 9.46
N VAL A 428 -19.58 10.00 10.66
CA VAL A 428 -18.76 9.51 11.77
C VAL A 428 -19.22 8.13 12.26
N ASP A 429 -20.52 7.86 12.32
CA ASP A 429 -21.07 6.61 12.83
C ASP A 429 -20.86 5.45 11.84
N GLU A 430 -21.04 5.67 10.55
CA GLU A 430 -20.77 4.66 9.53
C GLU A 430 -19.26 4.39 9.38
N VAL A 431 -18.37 5.39 9.52
CA VAL A 431 -16.92 5.14 9.61
C VAL A 431 -16.60 4.27 10.82
N ARG A 432 -17.14 4.60 12.00
CA ARG A 432 -16.94 3.81 13.23
C ARG A 432 -17.41 2.36 13.03
N LYS A 433 -18.61 2.14 12.48
CA LYS A 433 -19.15 0.81 12.15
C LYS A 433 -18.25 0.06 11.17
N ARG A 434 -17.77 0.70 10.09
CA ARG A 434 -16.87 0.04 9.11
C ARG A 434 -15.53 -0.31 9.74
N VAL A 435 -14.95 0.53 10.60
CA VAL A 435 -13.68 0.26 11.29
C VAL A 435 -13.82 -0.94 12.25
N VAL A 436 -14.86 -0.97 13.08
CA VAL A 436 -15.12 -2.12 13.99
C VAL A 436 -15.23 -3.42 13.18
N ARG A 437 -15.96 -3.39 12.07
CA ARG A 437 -16.10 -4.53 11.15
C ARG A 437 -14.76 -4.91 10.50
N ALA A 438 -14.00 -3.95 9.98
CA ALA A 438 -12.70 -4.19 9.33
C ALA A 438 -11.69 -4.83 10.29
N VAL A 439 -11.65 -4.40 11.56
CA VAL A 439 -10.81 -5.01 12.60
C VAL A 439 -11.26 -6.44 12.93
N LYS A 440 -12.58 -6.71 12.95
CA LYS A 440 -13.15 -8.06 13.17
C LYS A 440 -12.81 -9.03 12.03
N GLU A 441 -13.02 -8.58 10.79
CA GLU A 441 -12.70 -9.30 9.56
C GLU A 441 -11.19 -9.61 9.51
N TRP A 442 -10.34 -8.59 9.56
CA TRP A 442 -8.88 -8.74 9.47
C TRP A 442 -8.32 -9.65 10.56
N ARG A 443 -8.82 -9.57 11.81
CA ARG A 443 -8.40 -10.49 12.88
C ARG A 443 -8.71 -11.94 12.55
N THR A 444 -9.86 -12.21 11.95
CA THR A 444 -10.30 -13.55 11.57
C THR A 444 -9.43 -14.07 10.44
N ASP A 445 -9.32 -13.31 9.35
CA ASP A 445 -8.55 -13.65 8.15
C ASP A 445 -7.06 -13.87 8.50
N ARG A 446 -6.44 -12.97 9.28
CA ARG A 446 -5.02 -13.05 9.66
C ARG A 446 -4.72 -14.23 10.57
N LEU A 447 -5.63 -14.62 11.47
CA LEU A 447 -5.47 -15.82 12.31
C LEU A 447 -5.60 -17.11 11.51
N ASN A 448 -6.51 -17.17 10.53
CA ASN A 448 -6.65 -18.33 9.64
C ASN A 448 -5.36 -18.56 8.84
N ALA A 449 -4.76 -17.51 8.27
CA ALA A 449 -3.47 -17.59 7.57
C ALA A 449 -2.33 -18.09 8.49
N GLU A 450 -2.24 -17.62 9.74
CA GLU A 450 -1.25 -18.14 10.71
C GLU A 450 -1.51 -19.62 11.10
N HIS A 451 -2.77 -20.06 11.06
CA HIS A 451 -3.13 -21.44 11.40
C HIS A 451 -2.72 -22.42 10.29
N GLU A 452 -2.89 -22.04 9.02
CA GLU A 452 -2.47 -22.81 7.85
C GLU A 452 -0.94 -22.98 7.82
N LEU A 453 -0.19 -21.90 8.07
CA LEU A 453 1.28 -21.89 8.08
C LEU A 453 1.93 -22.72 9.22
N HIS A 454 1.17 -23.13 10.24
CA HIS A 454 1.74 -23.74 11.46
C HIS A 454 1.19 -25.12 11.84
N GLY A 455 0.24 -25.67 11.07
CA GLY A 455 -0.14 -27.09 11.11
C GLY A 455 -0.77 -27.59 12.41
N SER A 456 -0.74 -28.91 12.64
CA SER A 456 -1.36 -29.58 13.78
C SER A 456 -0.35 -30.13 14.79
N GLY A 457 -0.83 -30.57 15.95
CA GLY A 457 0.00 -31.11 17.04
C GLY A 457 0.47 -30.07 18.07
N LEU A 458 1.21 -30.54 19.08
CA LEU A 458 1.53 -29.76 20.29
C LEU A 458 2.38 -28.51 19.99
N ILE A 459 3.40 -28.64 19.13
CA ILE A 459 4.29 -27.53 18.75
C ILE A 459 3.51 -26.47 17.97
N GLY A 460 2.62 -26.90 17.05
CA GLY A 460 1.69 -26.01 16.34
C GLY A 460 0.75 -25.26 17.30
N TRP A 461 0.21 -25.93 18.33
CA TRP A 461 -0.61 -25.28 19.36
C TRP A 461 0.16 -24.20 20.14
N TRP A 462 1.38 -24.49 20.60
CA TRP A 462 2.22 -23.48 21.29
C TRP A 462 2.55 -22.29 20.37
N ARG A 463 2.85 -22.52 19.09
CA ARG A 463 3.09 -21.45 18.11
C ARG A 463 1.84 -20.60 17.86
N ARG A 464 0.69 -21.23 17.59
CA ARG A 464 -0.59 -20.52 17.35
C ARG A 464 -0.96 -19.61 18.52
N ARG A 465 -0.86 -20.09 19.77
CA ARG A 465 -1.15 -19.25 20.95
C ARG A 465 -0.20 -18.05 21.10
N GLY A 466 1.04 -18.19 20.64
CA GLY A 466 2.01 -17.09 20.53
C GLY A 466 1.62 -16.08 19.42
N GLN A 467 1.24 -16.56 18.25
CA GLN A 467 0.82 -15.72 17.12
C GLN A 467 -0.51 -15.01 17.40
N GLU A 468 -1.48 -15.65 18.04
CA GLU A 468 -2.73 -15.04 18.48
C GLU A 468 -2.48 -13.81 19.38
N GLY A 469 -1.54 -13.94 20.32
CA GLY A 469 -1.08 -12.85 21.17
C GLY A 469 -0.29 -11.75 20.43
N ARG A 470 0.24 -12.02 19.24
CA ARG A 470 0.86 -11.03 18.34
C ARG A 470 -0.19 -10.34 17.46
N VAL A 471 -1.09 -11.07 16.80
CA VAL A 471 -2.17 -10.51 15.95
C VAL A 471 -3.07 -9.57 16.76
N LYS A 472 -3.50 -9.98 17.96
CA LYS A 472 -4.26 -9.13 18.90
C LYS A 472 -3.53 -7.84 19.32
N LYS A 473 -2.22 -7.76 19.07
CA LYS A 473 -1.35 -6.62 19.37
C LYS A 473 -0.76 -5.95 18.12
N MET A 474 -1.05 -6.40 16.90
CA MET A 474 -0.42 -5.81 15.70
C MET A 474 -1.12 -4.53 15.28
N LEU A 475 -2.44 -4.60 15.05
CA LEU A 475 -3.27 -3.47 14.68
C LEU A 475 -3.68 -2.65 15.92
N ARG A 476 -2.80 -1.73 16.37
CA ARG A 476 -3.06 -0.81 17.51
C ARG A 476 -2.96 0.68 17.16
N LYS A 477 -2.66 1.05 15.91
CA LYS A 477 -2.71 2.45 15.46
C LYS A 477 -3.71 2.64 14.34
N VAL A 478 -4.28 3.84 14.28
CA VAL A 478 -5.15 4.30 13.20
C VAL A 478 -4.57 5.59 12.60
N TYR A 479 -4.52 5.66 11.27
CA TYR A 479 -4.18 6.88 10.53
C TYR A 479 -5.28 7.25 9.53
N ILE A 480 -5.64 8.53 9.47
CA ILE A 480 -6.77 9.04 8.69
C ILE A 480 -6.27 10.04 7.65
N MET A 481 -6.16 9.57 6.40
CA MET A 481 -5.85 10.37 5.20
C MET A 481 -7.11 11.15 4.81
N THR A 482 -7.10 12.49 4.89
CA THR A 482 -8.34 13.27 4.70
C THR A 482 -8.15 14.77 4.45
N ASN A 483 -9.10 15.35 3.70
CA ASN A 483 -9.29 16.79 3.54
C ASN A 483 -10.39 17.37 4.46
N GLY A 484 -10.99 16.56 5.34
CA GLY A 484 -12.04 16.99 6.28
C GLY A 484 -11.61 18.12 7.23
N ASP A 485 -12.58 18.87 7.75
CA ASP A 485 -12.42 19.91 8.78
C ASP A 485 -11.92 19.34 10.13
N ARG A 486 -11.71 20.19 11.14
CA ARG A 486 -11.24 19.73 12.47
C ARG A 486 -12.36 19.09 13.30
N GLU A 487 -13.57 19.63 13.24
CA GLU A 487 -14.71 19.22 14.08
C GLU A 487 -15.09 17.76 13.83
N PHE A 488 -15.27 17.39 12.56
CA PHE A 488 -15.48 16.02 12.11
C PHE A 488 -14.37 15.05 12.56
N LEU A 489 -13.12 15.51 12.60
CA LEU A 489 -11.97 14.66 12.94
C LEU A 489 -11.80 14.51 14.45
N ASP A 490 -12.05 15.54 15.23
CA ASP A 490 -12.01 15.47 16.70
C ASP A 490 -13.17 14.61 17.23
N GLU A 491 -14.36 14.70 16.63
CA GLU A 491 -15.50 13.79 16.88
C GLU A 491 -15.13 12.34 16.53
N LEU A 492 -14.62 12.09 15.33
CA LEU A 492 -14.26 10.76 14.87
C LEU A 492 -13.13 10.12 15.71
N LYS A 493 -12.10 10.90 16.08
CA LYS A 493 -11.02 10.43 16.98
C LYS A 493 -11.58 10.03 18.34
N ALA A 494 -12.47 10.85 18.93
CA ALA A 494 -13.11 10.53 20.19
C ALA A 494 -13.98 9.26 20.09
N GLY A 495 -14.79 9.13 19.04
CA GLY A 495 -15.65 7.97 18.80
C GLY A 495 -14.87 6.66 18.63
N LEU A 496 -13.83 6.65 17.81
CA LEU A 496 -12.98 5.47 17.60
C LEU A 496 -12.25 5.01 18.88
N ILE A 497 -11.87 5.94 19.74
CA ILE A 497 -11.28 5.64 21.07
C ILE A 497 -12.35 5.10 22.02
N ALA A 498 -13.55 5.69 22.05
CA ALA A 498 -14.66 5.23 22.87
C ALA A 498 -15.14 3.82 22.49
N ASP A 499 -15.17 3.47 21.21
CA ASP A 499 -15.52 2.13 20.75
C ASP A 499 -14.49 1.08 21.20
N ALA A 500 -13.19 1.40 21.11
CA ALA A 500 -12.14 0.54 21.64
C ALA A 500 -12.30 0.30 23.15
N GLN A 501 -12.56 1.36 23.93
CA GLN A 501 -12.82 1.25 25.37
C GLN A 501 -14.07 0.40 25.69
N ARG A 502 -15.18 0.62 24.96
CA ARG A 502 -16.41 -0.19 25.10
C ARG A 502 -16.17 -1.66 24.79
N SER A 503 -15.30 -1.98 23.83
CA SER A 503 -14.94 -3.36 23.49
C SER A 503 -14.25 -4.11 24.64
N VAL A 504 -13.31 -3.45 25.34
CA VAL A 504 -12.59 -4.03 26.49
C VAL A 504 -13.56 -4.26 27.65
N LEU A 505 -14.45 -3.32 27.91
CA LEU A 505 -15.46 -3.43 28.97
C LEU A 505 -16.43 -4.58 28.73
N ARG A 506 -17.02 -4.70 27.52
CA ARG A 506 -17.94 -5.81 27.18
C ARG A 506 -17.25 -7.18 27.16
N SER A 507 -16.04 -7.27 26.61
CA SER A 507 -15.28 -8.53 26.58
C SER A 507 -14.89 -8.98 28.00
N GLY A 508 -14.49 -8.03 28.87
CA GLY A 508 -14.22 -8.30 30.28
C GLY A 508 -15.47 -8.67 31.09
N SER A 509 -16.62 -8.04 30.83
CA SER A 509 -17.88 -8.41 31.50
C SER A 509 -18.39 -9.77 31.05
N LYS A 510 -18.20 -10.15 29.79
CA LYS A 510 -18.56 -11.48 29.27
C LYS A 510 -17.77 -12.59 29.97
N PHE A 511 -16.48 -12.37 30.23
CA PHE A 511 -15.64 -13.30 30.99
C PHE A 511 -16.10 -13.47 32.45
N LYS A 512 -16.59 -12.40 33.10
CA LYS A 512 -17.22 -12.49 34.44
C LYS A 512 -18.57 -13.19 34.41
N LEU A 513 -19.41 -12.86 33.42
CA LEU A 513 -20.72 -13.46 33.26
C LEU A 513 -20.60 -14.96 32.97
N GLU A 514 -19.61 -15.43 32.22
CA GLU A 514 -19.41 -16.86 31.98
C GLU A 514 -18.98 -17.64 33.26
N ASP A 515 -18.29 -17.00 34.23
CA ASP A 515 -18.05 -17.56 35.57
C ASP A 515 -19.31 -17.54 36.47
N GLU A 516 -20.14 -16.49 36.39
CA GLU A 516 -21.35 -16.34 37.23
C GLU A 516 -22.59 -17.10 36.69
N PHE A 517 -22.75 -17.23 35.37
CA PHE A 517 -23.88 -17.92 34.73
C PHE A 517 -23.80 -19.45 34.83
N ALA A 518 -22.69 -19.98 35.37
CA ALA A 518 -22.64 -21.34 35.88
C ALA A 518 -23.63 -21.60 37.03
N GLN A 519 -24.21 -20.55 37.64
CA GLN A 519 -25.20 -20.64 38.74
C GLN A 519 -26.41 -19.69 38.65
N SER A 520 -26.99 -19.43 37.47
CA SER A 520 -28.46 -19.19 37.38
C SER A 520 -29.01 -19.17 35.95
N SER A 521 -30.24 -19.66 35.79
CA SER A 521 -30.97 -19.66 34.52
C SER A 521 -32.24 -18.80 34.61
N VAL A 522 -32.11 -17.51 34.30
CA VAL A 522 -33.27 -16.60 34.13
C VAL A 522 -33.06 -15.74 32.89
N SER A 523 -34.09 -15.64 32.06
CA SER A 523 -34.13 -14.73 30.91
C SER A 523 -34.66 -13.35 31.32
N SER A 524 -34.08 -12.29 30.78
CA SER A 524 -34.68 -10.95 30.79
C SER A 524 -34.41 -10.26 29.46
N SER A 525 -35.48 -9.84 28.79
CA SER A 525 -35.42 -9.03 27.58
C SER A 525 -35.23 -7.55 27.92
N SER A 526 -34.33 -6.88 27.23
CA SER A 526 -34.24 -5.41 27.25
C SER A 526 -33.95 -4.91 25.83
N SER A 527 -34.86 -4.08 25.31
CA SER A 527 -34.75 -3.47 23.98
C SER A 527 -33.85 -2.22 24.06
N ALA A 528 -32.58 -2.37 23.71
CA ALA A 528 -31.63 -1.25 23.65
C ALA A 528 -30.62 -1.45 22.51
N SER A 529 -30.77 -0.65 21.44
CA SER A 529 -29.76 -0.31 20.42
C SER A 529 -28.87 -1.47 19.89
N GLU A 530 -29.12 -1.92 18.65
CA GLU A 530 -28.27 -2.86 17.89
C GLU A 530 -26.91 -2.26 17.43
N GLU A 531 -26.38 -1.29 18.18
CA GLU A 531 -25.45 -0.28 17.66
C GLU A 531 -24.08 -0.86 17.23
N TYR A 532 -23.51 -1.77 18.04
CA TYR A 532 -22.23 -2.42 17.78
C TYR A 532 -22.11 -3.82 18.44
N ASP A 533 -21.76 -4.83 17.64
CA ASP A 533 -21.39 -6.18 18.08
C ASP A 533 -19.91 -6.25 18.50
N PHE A 534 -19.65 -5.89 19.77
CA PHE A 534 -18.33 -5.98 20.39
C PHE A 534 -18.10 -7.35 21.05
N ASP A 535 -17.95 -8.41 20.24
CA ASP A 535 -17.60 -9.77 20.72
C ASP A 535 -16.09 -9.98 20.96
N PHE A 536 -15.24 -9.02 20.56
CA PHE A 536 -13.80 -9.04 20.79
C PHE A 536 -13.30 -7.72 21.41
N ALA A 537 -12.22 -7.78 22.20
CA ALA A 537 -11.54 -6.61 22.75
C ALA A 537 -10.40 -6.10 21.83
N TRP A 538 -10.27 -4.78 21.71
CA TRP A 538 -9.09 -4.11 21.16
C TRP A 538 -8.79 -2.79 21.87
N SER A 539 -7.62 -2.23 21.60
CA SER A 539 -7.18 -0.94 22.14
C SER A 539 -6.37 -0.19 21.10
N TRP A 540 -6.63 1.10 20.93
CA TRP A 540 -5.75 1.99 20.17
C TRP A 540 -4.66 2.54 21.08
N ASP A 541 -3.41 2.42 20.64
CA ASP A 541 -2.29 3.21 21.17
C ASP A 541 -2.40 4.67 20.70
N GLU A 542 -2.94 4.88 19.49
CA GLU A 542 -3.04 6.19 18.83
C GLU A 542 -4.10 6.19 17.72
N VAL A 543 -4.78 7.33 17.54
CA VAL A 543 -5.57 7.67 16.35
C VAL A 543 -5.08 9.04 15.86
N SER A 544 -4.48 9.09 14.68
CA SER A 544 -3.86 10.27 14.07
C SER A 544 -4.41 10.54 12.66
N THR A 545 -4.17 11.74 12.13
CA THR A 545 -4.73 12.22 10.85
C THR A 545 -3.70 13.03 10.06
N SER A 546 -3.95 13.30 8.77
CA SER A 546 -3.12 14.22 7.97
C SER A 546 -2.98 15.64 8.56
N ARG A 547 -3.77 16.00 9.60
CA ARG A 547 -3.70 17.27 10.33
C ARG A 547 -2.89 17.22 11.63
N ASP A 548 -2.54 16.02 12.11
CA ASP A 548 -1.72 15.83 13.31
C ASP A 548 -0.22 15.77 13.01
N LEU A 549 0.14 15.57 11.73
CA LEU A 549 1.51 15.42 11.27
C LEU A 549 2.32 16.72 11.30
N ASP A 550 3.63 16.59 11.55
CA ASP A 550 4.61 17.65 11.31
C ASP A 550 4.92 17.71 9.81
N ILE A 551 4.41 18.76 9.14
CA ILE A 551 4.49 18.98 7.70
C ILE A 551 5.01 20.40 7.44
N GLY A 552 6.22 20.49 6.91
CA GLY A 552 6.91 21.73 6.58
C GLY A 552 6.53 22.31 5.20
N TRP A 553 7.11 23.48 4.90
CA TRP A 553 6.80 24.32 3.73
C TRP A 553 6.80 23.56 2.38
N GLU A 554 7.86 22.81 2.05
CA GLU A 554 7.92 21.99 0.83
C GLU A 554 6.97 20.78 0.90
N THR A 555 7.03 20.00 1.99
CA THR A 555 6.23 18.77 2.14
C THR A 555 4.72 19.00 2.10
N LYS A 556 4.24 20.19 2.48
CA LYS A 556 2.83 20.57 2.51
C LYS A 556 2.10 20.43 1.17
N TYR A 557 2.78 20.70 0.05
CA TYR A 557 2.16 20.71 -1.29
C TYR A 557 2.28 19.35 -2.00
N VAL A 558 3.02 18.42 -1.41
CA VAL A 558 3.17 17.02 -1.85
C VAL A 558 2.60 16.00 -0.85
N ALA A 559 1.98 16.46 0.25
CA ALA A 559 1.55 15.61 1.37
C ALA A 559 0.60 14.46 0.97
N GLN A 560 -0.18 14.63 -0.10
CA GLN A 560 -1.01 13.56 -0.69
C GLN A 560 -0.21 12.30 -1.08
N ALA A 561 1.05 12.44 -1.48
CA ALA A 561 1.92 11.31 -1.82
C ALA A 561 2.46 10.59 -0.56
N MET A 562 2.70 11.33 0.53
CA MET A 562 3.01 10.75 1.84
C MET A 562 1.81 9.98 2.40
N ASP A 563 0.59 10.54 2.30
CA ASP A 563 -0.65 9.85 2.65
C ASP A 563 -0.80 8.53 1.87
N MET A 564 -0.52 8.55 0.56
CA MET A 564 -0.54 7.37 -0.29
C MET A 564 0.54 6.34 0.08
N TYR A 565 1.75 6.75 0.48
CA TYR A 565 2.80 5.84 0.92
C TYR A 565 2.44 5.11 2.23
N VAL A 566 1.77 5.80 3.17
CA VAL A 566 1.24 5.17 4.39
C VAL A 566 0.09 4.21 4.04
N GLY A 567 -0.85 4.63 3.19
CA GLY A 567 -1.96 3.77 2.71
C GLY A 567 -1.48 2.53 1.95
N GLN A 568 -0.45 2.67 1.11
CA GLN A 568 0.21 1.58 0.39
C GLN A 568 0.71 0.52 1.37
N ARG A 569 1.33 0.93 2.48
CA ARG A 569 1.99 0.02 3.41
C ARG A 569 1.11 -0.45 4.58
N ALA A 570 -0.04 0.15 4.84
CA ALA A 570 -0.85 -0.18 6.03
C ALA A 570 -1.28 -1.66 6.11
N GLU A 571 -1.24 -2.25 7.31
CA GLU A 571 -1.67 -3.63 7.59
C GLU A 571 -3.13 -3.87 7.18
N VAL A 572 -3.98 -2.86 7.36
CA VAL A 572 -5.34 -2.75 6.81
C VAL A 572 -5.49 -1.38 6.16
N PHE A 573 -6.05 -1.32 4.96
CA PHE A 573 -6.43 -0.07 4.31
C PHE A 573 -7.94 -0.03 4.02
N VAL A 574 -8.62 1.05 4.44
CA VAL A 574 -10.05 1.28 4.17
C VAL A 574 -10.21 2.53 3.29
N GLY A 575 -10.54 2.33 2.01
CA GLY A 575 -10.54 3.38 1.00
C GLY A 575 -11.92 3.92 0.61
N ASN A 576 -11.95 5.12 0.05
CA ASN A 576 -13.11 5.59 -0.73
C ASN A 576 -13.01 5.06 -2.17
N GLY A 577 -13.91 4.15 -2.55
CA GLY A 577 -13.86 3.42 -3.83
C GLY A 577 -14.05 4.28 -5.09
N PHE A 578 -14.65 5.47 -4.97
CA PHE A 578 -14.76 6.42 -6.08
C PHE A 578 -13.49 7.25 -6.28
N SER A 579 -12.58 7.29 -5.30
CA SER A 579 -11.39 8.12 -5.41
C SER A 579 -10.28 7.43 -6.19
N SER A 580 -9.74 8.16 -7.17
CA SER A 580 -8.55 7.81 -7.93
C SER A 580 -7.27 7.72 -7.07
N LEU A 581 -7.18 8.50 -5.99
CA LEU A 581 -6.11 8.37 -4.99
C LEU A 581 -6.15 6.99 -4.33
N THR A 582 -7.35 6.51 -3.97
CA THR A 582 -7.54 5.14 -3.47
C THR A 582 -7.11 4.12 -4.51
N GLY A 583 -7.50 4.29 -5.79
CA GLY A 583 -7.14 3.37 -6.86
C GLY A 583 -5.63 3.17 -7.03
N MET A 584 -4.84 4.24 -6.91
CA MET A 584 -3.38 4.17 -6.93
C MET A 584 -2.79 3.50 -5.68
N VAL A 585 -3.36 3.72 -4.49
CA VAL A 585 -2.99 2.96 -3.29
C VAL A 585 -3.28 1.46 -3.48
N VAL A 586 -4.40 1.09 -4.12
CA VAL A 586 -4.73 -0.32 -4.40
C VAL A 586 -3.79 -0.94 -5.42
N LEU A 587 -3.43 -0.23 -6.50
CA LEU A 587 -2.41 -0.69 -7.46
C LEU A 587 -1.07 -0.96 -6.76
N LEU A 588 -0.57 -0.01 -5.98
CA LEU A 588 0.72 -0.15 -5.28
C LEU A 588 0.69 -1.22 -4.18
N ARG A 589 -0.47 -1.49 -3.55
CA ARG A 589 -0.65 -2.64 -2.63
C ARG A 589 -0.52 -3.96 -3.37
N ASN A 590 -1.14 -4.09 -4.54
CA ASN A 590 -1.03 -5.31 -5.35
C ASN A 590 0.41 -5.53 -5.85
N VAL A 591 1.11 -4.48 -6.27
CA VAL A 591 2.54 -4.51 -6.66
C VAL A 591 3.45 -4.93 -5.49
N ALA A 592 3.14 -4.47 -4.27
CA ALA A 592 3.81 -4.88 -3.04
C ALA A 592 3.45 -6.31 -2.57
N GLY A 593 2.62 -7.04 -3.31
CA GLY A 593 2.15 -8.38 -2.94
C GLY A 593 1.24 -8.42 -1.70
N VAL A 594 0.66 -7.28 -1.31
CA VAL A 594 -0.29 -7.21 -0.18
C VAL A 594 -1.58 -7.92 -0.56
N GLU A 595 -2.03 -8.83 0.30
CA GLU A 595 -3.17 -9.69 0.02
C GLU A 595 -4.46 -8.86 -0.13
N PRO A 596 -5.31 -9.10 -1.16
CA PRO A 596 -6.50 -8.28 -1.44
C PRO A 596 -7.48 -8.13 -0.26
N TRP A 597 -7.55 -9.11 0.65
CA TRP A 597 -8.39 -9.04 1.84
C TRP A 597 -7.92 -8.02 2.90
N ARG A 598 -6.69 -7.51 2.79
CA ARG A 598 -6.16 -6.38 3.59
C ARG A 598 -6.53 -5.01 3.00
N THR A 599 -7.25 -5.00 1.88
CA THR A 599 -7.82 -3.81 1.23
C THR A 599 -9.34 -3.88 1.34
N ARG A 600 -9.95 -2.85 1.91
CA ARG A 600 -11.40 -2.71 2.11
C ARG A 600 -11.87 -1.35 1.60
N PHE A 601 -13.17 -1.20 1.41
CA PHE A 601 -13.83 0.08 1.11
C PHE A 601 -14.92 0.40 2.13
N TRP A 602 -15.41 1.64 2.10
CA TRP A 602 -16.63 2.05 2.81
C TRP A 602 -17.83 1.20 2.40
#